data_AF-A0A8J4GB83-F1
#
_entry.id   AF-A0A8J4GB83-F1
#
_cell.length_a   1.000
_cell.length_b   1.000
_cell.length_c   1.000
_cell.angle_alpha   90.00
_cell.angle_beta   90.00
_cell.angle_gamma   90.00
#
_symmetry.space_group_name_H-M   'P 1'
#
loop_
_entity.id
_entity.type
_entity.pdbx_description
1 polymer ?
#
loop_
_entity_poly.entity_id
_entity_poly.type
_entity_poly.pdbx_seq_one_letter_code
_entity_poly.pdbx_strand_id
1 'polypeptide(L)'
;MAPEVLNIDNCAVTHRVDIYAWGVILWEMLAGFRPWAGLTLVQIAAAVTFGRQRPPLELLRPERCPPKLKSLIQRCWDEVPERRPAAAEVVKELLLVQLKLRGNDNDSAGETQVRNLLHWMGA
;
A
#
# COMPACT_ATOMS: atom_id res chain seq x y z
N MET A 1 -3.93 3.92 -10.84
CA MET A 1 -3.81 5.39 -10.70
C MET A 1 -4.72 5.84 -9.58
N ALA A 2 -4.30 6.84 -8.81
CA ALA A 2 -5.14 7.43 -7.76
C ALA A 2 -6.33 8.18 -8.41
N PRO A 3 -7.52 8.18 -7.79
CA PRO A 3 -8.73 8.76 -8.40
C PRO A 3 -8.58 10.24 -8.74
N GLU A 4 -7.87 11.00 -7.91
CA GLU A 4 -7.71 12.44 -8.05
C GLU A 4 -6.83 12.88 -9.23
N VAL A 5 -6.06 11.96 -9.83
CA VAL A 5 -5.26 12.20 -11.04
C VAL A 5 -6.15 12.36 -12.28
N LEU A 6 -7.35 11.80 -12.24
CA LEU A 6 -8.30 11.82 -13.35
C LEU A 6 -9.32 12.96 -13.23
N ASN A 7 -9.28 13.72 -12.13
CA ASN A 7 -10.17 14.83 -11.93
C ASN A 7 -9.61 16.08 -12.64
N ILE A 8 -10.31 16.52 -13.69
CA ILE A 8 -9.90 17.64 -14.56
C ILE A 8 -9.84 18.96 -13.78
N ASP A 9 -10.66 19.10 -12.73
CA ASP A 9 -10.73 20.31 -11.90
C ASP A 9 -9.69 20.30 -10.76
N ASN A 10 -8.93 19.21 -10.61
CA ASN A 10 -8.02 19.03 -9.48
C ASN A 10 -6.58 19.46 -9.81
N CYS A 11 -6.22 20.67 -9.41
CA CYS A 11 -4.85 21.19 -9.52
C CYS A 11 -3.90 20.69 -8.40
N ALA A 12 -4.37 19.87 -7.44
CA ALA A 12 -3.61 19.47 -6.26
C ALA A 12 -3.17 17.99 -6.29
N VAL A 13 -2.54 17.57 -7.39
CA VAL A 13 -1.82 16.28 -7.42
C VAL A 13 -0.56 16.40 -6.56
N THR A 14 -0.46 15.56 -5.54
CA THR A 14 0.69 15.53 -4.61
C THR A 14 1.35 14.16 -4.60
N HIS A 15 2.47 14.01 -3.90
CA HIS A 15 3.16 12.72 -3.67
C HIS A 15 2.27 11.63 -3.05
N ARG A 16 1.06 11.96 -2.57
CA ARG A 16 0.07 11.01 -2.07
C ARG A 16 -0.46 10.07 -3.17
N VAL A 17 -0.33 10.42 -4.45
CA VAL A 17 -0.69 9.52 -5.56
C VAL A 17 0.21 8.28 -5.63
N ASP A 18 1.49 8.45 -5.27
CA ASP A 18 2.45 7.34 -5.22
C ASP A 18 2.14 6.39 -4.07
N ILE A 19 1.66 6.91 -2.95
CA ILE A 19 1.21 6.09 -1.81
C ILE A 19 0.00 5.24 -2.22
N TYR A 20 -0.93 5.80 -2.99
CA TYR A 20 -2.05 5.02 -3.54
C TYR A 20 -1.56 3.91 -4.46
N ALA A 21 -0.68 4.24 -5.42
CA ALA A 21 -0.12 3.26 -6.35
C ALA A 21 0.64 2.16 -5.61
N TRP A 22 1.42 2.51 -4.59
CA TRP A 22 2.13 1.58 -3.73
C TRP A 22 1.19 0.61 -3.01
N GLY A 23 0.08 1.10 -2.45
CA GLY A 23 -0.93 0.23 -1.81
C GLY A 23 -1.52 -0.80 -2.77
N VAL A 24 -1.82 -0.38 -4.01
CA VAL A 24 -2.31 -1.27 -5.07
C VAL A 24 -1.26 -2.31 -5.47
N ILE A 25 -0.01 -1.90 -5.66
CA ILE A 25 1.10 -2.80 -6.00
C ILE A 25 1.33 -3.81 -4.88
N LEU A 26 1.35 -3.38 -3.61
CA LEU A 26 1.53 -4.29 -2.49
C LEU A 26 0.40 -5.32 -2.41
N TRP A 27 -0.85 -4.90 -2.65
CA TRP A 27 -1.97 -5.83 -2.76
C TRP A 27 -1.76 -6.84 -3.89
N GLU A 28 -1.35 -6.40 -5.09
CA GLU A 28 -1.10 -7.27 -6.25
C GLU A 28 -0.01 -8.31 -5.95
N MET A 29 1.08 -7.88 -5.31
CA MET A 29 2.16 -8.77 -4.89
C MET A 29 1.70 -9.85 -3.89
N LEU A 30 0.84 -9.48 -2.93
CA LEU A 30 0.35 -10.39 -1.91
C LEU A 30 -0.76 -11.33 -2.42
N ALA A 31 -1.66 -10.81 -3.24
CA ALA A 31 -2.75 -11.57 -3.85
C ALA A 31 -2.23 -12.51 -4.94
N GLY A 32 -1.20 -12.11 -5.69
CA GLY A 32 -0.69 -12.83 -6.85
C GLY A 32 -1.60 -12.70 -8.08
N PHE A 33 -2.51 -11.72 -8.09
CA PHE A 33 -3.45 -11.46 -9.17
C PHE A 33 -3.39 -10.00 -9.61
N ARG A 34 -3.54 -9.78 -10.90
CA ARG A 34 -3.65 -8.43 -11.45
C ARG A 34 -4.99 -7.81 -11.05
N PRO A 35 -5.01 -6.65 -10.38
CA PRO A 35 -6.26 -5.99 -10.05
C PRO A 35 -6.97 -5.51 -11.32
N TRP A 36 -8.32 -5.60 -11.32
CA TRP A 36 -9.17 -5.24 -12.46
C TRP A 36 -8.81 -5.96 -13.78
N ALA A 37 -8.35 -7.21 -13.70
CA ALA A 37 -8.05 -8.01 -14.88
C ALA A 37 -9.25 -8.06 -15.86
N GLY A 38 -8.97 -7.85 -17.15
CA GLY A 38 -9.99 -7.83 -18.21
C GLY A 38 -10.66 -6.47 -18.44
N LEU A 39 -10.43 -5.46 -17.59
CA LEU A 39 -10.91 -4.10 -17.83
C LEU A 39 -9.91 -3.29 -18.66
N THR A 40 -10.43 -2.45 -19.56
CA THR A 40 -9.65 -1.42 -20.26
C THR A 40 -9.25 -0.28 -19.31
N LEU A 41 -8.25 0.52 -19.69
CA LEU A 41 -7.79 1.65 -18.87
C LEU A 41 -8.92 2.64 -18.52
N VAL A 42 -9.82 2.92 -19.47
CA VAL A 42 -10.97 3.82 -19.25
C VAL A 42 -11.98 3.21 -18.27
N GLN A 43 -12.22 1.89 -18.37
CA GLN A 43 -13.09 1.18 -17.42
C GLN A 43 -12.49 1.14 -16.02
N ILE A 44 -11.18 0.94 -15.88
CA ILE A 44 -10.47 0.99 -14.60
C ILE A 44 -10.56 2.41 -14.01
N ALA A 45 -10.31 3.44 -14.83
CA ALA A 45 -10.44 4.83 -14.43
C ALA A 45 -11.84 5.08 -13.85
N ALA A 46 -12.90 4.73 -14.58
CA ALA A 46 -14.28 4.91 -14.12
C ALA A 46 -14.62 4.08 -12.87
N ALA A 47 -14.14 2.84 -12.79
CA ALA A 47 -14.33 1.98 -11.62
C ALA A 47 -13.69 2.56 -10.36
N VAL A 48 -12.49 3.13 -10.48
CA VAL A 48 -11.74 3.71 -9.36
C VAL A 48 -12.29 5.07 -8.95
N THR A 49 -12.62 5.95 -9.89
CA THR A 49 -13.07 7.33 -9.60
C THR A 49 -14.54 7.40 -9.22
N PHE A 50 -15.42 6.81 -10.02
CA PHE A 50 -16.87 6.90 -9.81
C PHE A 50 -17.38 5.73 -8.98
N GLY A 51 -16.88 4.53 -9.25
CA GLY A 51 -17.27 3.32 -8.53
C GLY A 51 -16.60 3.16 -7.17
N ARG A 52 -15.59 3.99 -6.85
CA ARG A 52 -14.72 3.89 -5.66
C ARG A 52 -14.20 2.46 -5.43
N GLN A 53 -14.04 1.69 -6.51
CA GLN A 53 -13.62 0.31 -6.40
C GLN A 53 -12.17 0.24 -5.89
N ARG A 54 -11.91 -0.75 -5.06
CA ARG A 54 -10.59 -1.11 -4.56
C ARG A 54 -10.37 -2.61 -4.74
N PRO A 55 -9.11 -3.07 -4.85
CA PRO A 55 -8.84 -4.50 -4.89
C PRO A 55 -9.39 -5.21 -3.64
N PRO A 56 -10.03 -6.38 -3.78
CA PRO A 56 -10.72 -7.05 -2.69
C PRO A 56 -9.73 -7.55 -1.63
N LEU A 57 -9.93 -7.07 -0.41
CA LEU A 57 -9.07 -7.36 0.73
C LEU A 57 -9.25 -8.81 1.24
N GLU A 58 -10.31 -9.49 0.81
CA GLU A 58 -10.65 -10.88 1.12
C GLU A 58 -9.78 -11.88 0.33
N LEU A 59 -9.20 -11.46 -0.80
CA LEU A 59 -8.26 -12.30 -1.56
C LEU A 59 -6.86 -12.36 -0.91
N LEU A 60 -6.60 -11.53 0.09
CA LEU A 60 -5.35 -11.56 0.84
C LEU A 60 -5.38 -12.68 1.88
N ARG A 61 -4.50 -13.67 1.71
CA ARG A 61 -4.34 -14.78 2.65
C ARG A 61 -3.84 -14.29 4.02
N PRO A 62 -4.51 -14.61 5.14
CA PRO A 62 -4.11 -14.16 6.48
C PRO A 62 -2.67 -14.54 6.85
N GLU A 63 -2.18 -15.68 6.36
CA GLU A 63 -0.83 -16.18 6.62
C GLU A 63 0.25 -15.30 5.97
N ARG A 64 -0.09 -14.63 4.86
CA ARG A 64 0.81 -13.73 4.12
C ARG A 64 0.54 -12.26 4.42
N CYS A 65 -0.64 -11.93 4.91
CA CYS A 65 -1.07 -10.56 5.18
C CYS A 65 -1.60 -10.44 6.60
N PRO A 66 -0.72 -10.20 7.59
CA PRO A 66 -1.15 -9.92 8.95
C PRO A 66 -2.12 -8.72 9.01
N PRO A 67 -3.01 -8.63 10.01
CA PRO A 67 -4.01 -7.56 10.09
C PRO A 67 -3.45 -6.14 10.00
N LYS A 68 -2.24 -5.91 10.54
CA LYS A 68 -1.55 -4.62 10.45
C LYS A 68 -1.17 -4.26 9.01
N LEU A 69 -0.67 -5.24 8.25
CA LEU A 69 -0.31 -5.04 6.84
C LEU A 69 -1.56 -4.78 6.00
N LYS A 70 -2.63 -5.53 6.25
CA LYS A 70 -3.94 -5.34 5.62
C LYS A 70 -4.48 -3.92 5.85
N SER A 71 -4.40 -3.43 7.09
CA SER A 71 -4.81 -2.06 7.45
C SER A 71 -3.92 -1.00 6.80
N LEU A 72 -2.60 -1.23 6.70
CA LEU A 72 -1.68 -0.32 6.01
C LEU A 72 -2.05 -0.19 4.53
N ILE A 73 -2.25 -1.31 3.83
CA ILE A 73 -2.71 -1.34 2.43
C ILE A 73 -4.00 -0.53 2.28
N GLN A 74 -4.96 -0.76 3.19
CA GLN A 74 -6.25 -0.07 3.15
C GLN A 74 -6.13 1.46 3.26
N ARG A 75 -5.24 1.95 4.12
CA ARG A 75 -5.00 3.40 4.27
C ARG A 75 -4.21 3.99 3.10
N CYS A 76 -3.34 3.21 2.47
CA CYS A 76 -2.53 3.69 1.34
C CYS A 76 -3.39 4.13 0.16
N TRP A 77 -4.52 3.47 -0.08
CA TRP A 77 -5.44 3.80 -1.17
C TRP A 77 -6.75 4.46 -0.71
N ASP A 78 -6.70 5.20 0.41
CA ASP A 78 -7.84 6.01 0.88
C ASP A 78 -8.29 6.97 -0.22
N GLU A 79 -9.61 7.21 -0.28
CA GLU A 79 -10.21 8.14 -1.23
C GLU A 79 -9.66 9.56 -1.03
N VAL A 80 -9.49 9.98 0.22
CA VAL A 80 -8.98 11.30 0.59
C VAL A 80 -7.45 11.25 0.63
N PRO A 81 -6.72 11.96 -0.26
CA PRO A 81 -5.26 11.89 -0.34
C PRO A 81 -4.55 12.20 0.97
N GLU A 82 -5.10 13.11 1.79
CA GLU A 82 -4.55 13.55 3.06
C GLU A 82 -4.64 12.47 4.15
N ARG A 83 -5.56 11.51 4.02
CA ARG A 83 -5.70 10.37 4.96
C ARG A 83 -4.70 9.25 4.69
N ARG A 84 -4.05 9.28 3.53
CA ARG A 84 -3.01 8.31 3.19
C ARG A 84 -1.78 8.57 4.08
N PRO A 85 -1.08 7.53 4.55
CA PRO A 85 0.13 7.68 5.34
C PRO A 85 1.26 8.33 4.52
N ALA A 86 2.18 9.02 5.17
CA ALA A 86 3.39 9.52 4.52
C ALA A 86 4.31 8.34 4.17
N ALA A 87 5.17 8.51 3.15
CA ALA A 87 6.10 7.45 2.74
C ALA A 87 6.96 6.93 3.91
N ALA A 88 7.45 7.85 4.77
CA ALA A 88 8.20 7.49 5.96
C ALA A 88 7.38 6.64 6.95
N GLU A 89 6.08 6.93 7.11
CA GLU A 89 5.18 6.14 7.96
C GLU A 89 4.93 4.75 7.38
N VAL A 90 4.73 4.66 6.06
CA VAL A 90 4.59 3.38 5.35
C VAL A 90 5.82 2.50 5.58
N VAL A 91 7.02 3.04 5.38
CA VAL A 91 8.28 2.32 5.61
C VAL A 91 8.40 1.88 7.06
N LYS A 92 8.18 2.78 8.02
CA LYS A 92 8.24 2.45 9.45
C LYS A 92 7.28 1.31 9.81
N GLU A 93 6.04 1.38 9.37
CA GLU A 93 5.05 0.33 9.68
C GLU A 93 5.38 -1.00 9.00
N LEU A 94 5.88 -0.97 7.76
CA LEU A 94 6.33 -2.16 7.06
C LEU A 94 7.50 -2.84 7.78
N LEU A 95 8.48 -2.07 8.25
CA LEU A 95 9.60 -2.58 9.04
C LEU A 95 9.11 -3.21 10.35
N LEU A 96 8.15 -2.60 11.04
CA LEU A 96 7.55 -3.17 12.25
C LEU A 96 6.81 -4.48 11.97
N VAL A 97 6.12 -4.60 10.84
CA VAL A 97 5.50 -5.86 10.43
C VAL A 97 6.57 -6.91 10.13
N GLN A 98 7.62 -6.54 9.40
CA GLN A 98 8.73 -7.44 9.07
C GLN A 98 9.44 -7.96 10.31
N LEU A 99 9.72 -7.11 11.30
CA LEU A 99 10.34 -7.51 12.57
C LEU A 99 9.46 -8.49 13.35
N LYS A 100 8.14 -8.31 13.33
CA LYS A 100 7.23 -9.26 14.00
C LYS A 100 7.16 -10.60 13.32
N LEU A 101 7.26 -10.64 12.00
CA LEU A 101 7.32 -11.88 11.23
C LEU A 101 8.66 -12.59 11.46
N ARG A 102 9.78 -11.85 11.45
CA ARG A 102 11.13 -12.38 11.77
C ARG A 102 11.31 -12.75 13.23
N GLY A 103 10.64 -12.09 14.17
CA GLY A 103 10.69 -12.50 15.58
C GLY A 103 10.15 -13.92 15.82
N ASN A 104 9.40 -14.47 14.87
CA ASN A 104 9.00 -15.87 14.85
C ASN A 104 10.00 -16.79 14.12
N ASP A 105 10.84 -16.23 13.24
CA ASP A 105 11.85 -16.93 12.43
C ASP A 105 13.24 -16.35 12.71
N ASN A 106 14.01 -17.02 13.58
CA ASN A 106 15.26 -16.58 14.21
C ASN A 106 16.42 -16.26 13.21
N ASP A 107 16.27 -15.22 12.38
CA ASP A 107 17.12 -14.92 11.22
C ASP A 107 17.81 -13.55 11.35
N SER A 108 19.09 -13.58 11.74
CA SER A 108 19.91 -12.44 12.18
C SER A 108 20.27 -11.43 11.08
N ALA A 109 20.16 -11.80 9.80
CA ALA A 109 20.58 -10.95 8.70
C ALA A 109 19.66 -9.75 8.46
N GLY A 110 18.34 -9.91 8.64
CA GLY A 110 17.40 -8.80 8.41
C GLY A 110 17.22 -7.87 9.58
N GLU A 111 17.52 -8.30 10.81
CA GLU A 111 17.51 -7.40 11.97
C GLU A 111 18.53 -6.27 11.80
N THR A 112 19.72 -6.58 11.30
CA THR A 112 20.77 -5.58 11.02
C THR A 112 20.32 -4.59 9.95
N GLN A 113 19.64 -5.06 8.89
CA GLN A 113 19.18 -4.19 7.81
C GLN A 113 18.03 -3.26 8.25
N VAL A 114 17.10 -3.77 9.08
CA VAL A 114 16.02 -2.96 9.65
C VAL A 114 16.58 -1.95 10.65
N ARG A 115 17.51 -2.35 11.53
CA ARG A 115 18.18 -1.43 12.47
C ARG A 115 18.91 -0.32 11.73
N ASN A 116 19.63 -0.65 10.66
CA ASN A 116 20.30 0.34 9.83
C ASN A 116 19.27 1.30 9.21
N LEU A 117 18.17 0.79 8.63
CA LEU A 117 17.12 1.64 8.07
C LEU A 117 16.46 2.56 9.11
N LEU A 118 16.19 2.06 10.31
CA LEU A 118 15.64 2.87 11.41
C LEU A 118 16.62 3.96 11.85
N HIS A 119 17.91 3.65 11.94
CA HIS A 119 18.97 4.61 12.21
C HIS A 119 19.03 5.72 11.13
N TRP A 120 18.93 5.36 9.84
CA TRP A 120 18.87 6.33 8.73
C TRP A 120 17.61 7.20 8.76
N MET A 121 16.52 6.71 9.36
CA MET A 121 15.26 7.44 9.51
C MET A 121 15.21 8.33 10.77
N GLY A 122 16.30 8.42 11.54
CA GLY A 122 16.42 9.32 12.69
C GLY A 122 15.58 8.91 13.91
N ALA A 123 15.35 7.61 14.11
CA ALA A 123 14.66 7.04 15.27
C ALA A 123 15.63 6.33 16.23
#